data_AF-A0A832N0L9-F1
#
_entry.id   AF-A0A832N0L9-F1
#
_cell.length_a   1.000
_cell.length_b   1.000
_cell.length_c   1.000
_cell.angle_alpha   90.00
_cell.angle_beta   90.00
_cell.angle_gamma   90.00
#
_symmetry.space_group_name_H-M   'P 1'
#
loop_
_entity.id
_entity.type
_entity.pdbx_description
1 polymer ?
#
loop_
_entity_poly.entity_id
_entity_poly.type
_entity_poly.pdbx_seq_one_letter_code
_entity_poly.pdbx_strand_id
1 'polypeptide(L)' 'MSKKIVIFASIFAFITQSYAGCSELSAKHSAPDPSTKTMKQIERWVKRKVKGADASALKECLIAKAADNPNKAAVAGN' A
#
# COMPACT_ATOMS: atom_id res chain seq x y z
N MET A 1 38.08 -24.99 -21.59
CA MET A 1 37.97 -24.21 -20.34
C MET A 1 37.39 -22.84 -20.68
N SER A 2 36.07 -22.71 -20.70
CA SER A 2 35.27 -22.15 -19.60
C SER A 2 35.41 -20.63 -19.43
N LYS A 3 34.85 -19.85 -20.37
CA LYS A 3 34.47 -18.44 -20.11
C LYS A 3 33.00 -18.41 -19.66
N LYS A 4 32.73 -18.90 -18.45
CA LYS A 4 31.46 -18.70 -17.75
C LYS A 4 31.55 -17.40 -16.97
N ILE A 5 31.48 -16.26 -17.66
CA ILE A 5 31.47 -14.95 -17.01
C ILE A 5 30.06 -14.39 -17.11
N VAL A 6 29.35 -14.54 -15.99
CA VAL A 6 28.50 -13.53 -15.34
C VAL A 6 27.49 -12.82 -16.24
N ILE A 7 26.29 -13.39 -16.35
CA ILE A 7 25.07 -12.61 -16.59
C ILE A 7 24.10 -12.98 -15.45
N PHE A 8 24.34 -12.37 -14.29
CA PHE A 8 23.49 -12.52 -13.10
C PHE A 8 23.14 -11.11 -12.54
N ALA A 9 22.81 -10.17 -13.42
CA ALA A 9 22.62 -8.77 -13.05
C ALA A 9 21.41 -8.10 -13.72
N SER A 10 20.31 -8.83 -13.94
CA SER A 10 19.13 -8.26 -14.64
C SER A 10 17.76 -8.56 -14.02
N ILE A 11 17.66 -9.10 -12.81
CA ILE A 11 16.36 -9.47 -12.22
C ILE A 11 16.11 -8.82 -10.85
N PHE A 12 16.66 -7.63 -10.59
CA PHE A 12 16.39 -6.90 -9.33
C PHE A 12 15.89 -5.45 -9.56
N ALA A 13 15.20 -5.20 -10.67
CA ALA A 13 14.68 -3.86 -11.00
C ALA A 13 13.15 -3.72 -10.90
N PHE A 14 12.43 -4.67 -10.32
CA PHE A 14 10.96 -4.72 -10.43
C PHE A 14 10.15 -4.46 -9.14
N ILE A 15 10.76 -4.04 -8.01
CA ILE A 15 10.04 -3.95 -6.73
C ILE A 15 10.13 -2.57 -6.07
N THR A 16 10.11 -1.47 -6.83
CA THR A 16 10.18 -0.11 -6.23
C THR A 16 9.07 0.86 -6.63
N GLN A 17 8.05 0.45 -7.39
CA GLN A 17 7.03 1.39 -7.92
C GLN A 17 5.74 1.57 -7.11
N SER A 18 5.58 0.96 -5.93
CA SER A 18 4.26 0.92 -5.27
C SER A 18 3.97 2.02 -4.23
N TYR A 19 4.93 2.88 -3.88
CA TYR A 19 4.76 3.85 -2.78
C TYR A 19 4.48 5.30 -3.21
N ALA A 20 4.98 5.72 -4.38
CA ALA A 20 4.80 7.10 -4.87
C ALA A 20 3.32 7.41 -5.16
N GLY A 21 2.64 6.52 -5.88
CA GLY A 21 1.22 6.69 -6.23
C GLY A 21 0.31 6.71 -5.01
N CYS A 22 0.70 6.07 -3.91
CA CYS A 22 -0.14 6.03 -2.72
C CYS A 22 -0.24 7.37 -1.99
N SER A 23 0.86 8.10 -1.87
CA SER A 23 0.82 9.42 -1.23
C SER A 23 -0.04 10.38 -2.06
N GLU A 24 0.09 10.31 -3.38
CA GLU A 24 -0.70 11.08 -4.33
C GLU A 24 -2.18 10.71 -4.30
N LEU A 25 -2.52 9.41 -4.41
CA LEU A 25 -3.90 8.90 -4.31
C LEU A 25 -4.54 9.23 -2.95
N SER A 26 -3.77 9.14 -1.86
CA SER A 26 -4.26 9.49 -0.52
C SER A 26 -4.57 10.98 -0.43
N ALA A 27 -3.70 11.84 -0.95
CA ALA A 27 -3.93 13.28 -0.99
C ALA A 27 -5.12 13.64 -1.88
N LYS A 28 -5.18 13.07 -3.10
CA LYS A 28 -6.26 13.28 -4.08
C LYS A 28 -7.64 12.98 -3.50
N HIS A 29 -7.75 11.94 -2.68
CA HIS A 29 -9.02 11.51 -2.09
C HIS A 29 -9.22 11.96 -0.64
N SER A 30 -8.31 12.77 -0.07
CA SER A 30 -8.33 13.15 1.34
C SER A 30 -8.51 11.94 2.26
N ALA A 31 -7.68 10.91 2.01
CA ALA A 31 -7.77 9.64 2.72
C ALA A 31 -7.49 9.80 4.23
N PRO A 32 -8.20 9.05 5.09
CA PRO A 32 -7.94 9.08 6.52
C PRO A 32 -6.56 8.48 6.82
N ASP A 33 -5.99 8.85 7.96
CA ASP A 33 -4.77 8.21 8.46
C ASP A 33 -5.02 6.70 8.68
N PRO A 34 -4.38 5.80 7.89
CA PRO A 34 -4.57 4.36 7.99
C PRO A 34 -4.08 3.81 9.33
N SER A 35 -3.21 4.52 10.06
CA SER A 35 -2.72 4.10 11.37
C SER A 35 -3.83 4.08 12.44
N THR A 36 -4.85 4.91 12.27
CA THR A 36 -5.96 5.10 13.23
C THR A 36 -7.22 4.31 12.87
N LYS A 37 -7.17 3.50 11.80
CA LYS A 37 -8.34 2.80 11.26
C LYS A 37 -8.09 1.30 11.17
N THR A 38 -9.14 0.54 11.46
CA THR A 38 -9.13 -0.90 11.17
C THR A 38 -9.23 -1.13 9.66
N MET A 39 -8.77 -2.30 9.19
CA MET A 39 -8.88 -2.69 7.78
C MET A 39 -10.33 -2.58 7.28
N LYS A 40 -11.30 -3.03 8.06
CA LYS A 40 -12.74 -2.90 7.72
C LYS A 40 -13.20 -1.45 7.61
N GLN A 41 -12.69 -0.54 8.44
CA GLN A 41 -13.01 0.89 8.36
C GLN A 41 -12.42 1.52 7.09
N ILE A 42 -11.20 1.15 6.70
CA ILE A 42 -10.56 1.57 5.46
C ILE A 42 -11.39 1.11 4.25
N GLU A 43 -11.75 -0.18 4.20
CA GLU A 43 -12.57 -0.74 3.12
C GLU A 43 -13.91 -0.03 2.96
N ARG A 44 -14.62 0.19 4.07
CA ARG A 44 -15.90 0.91 4.08
C ARG A 44 -15.74 2.35 3.64
N TRP A 45 -14.66 3.02 4.04
CA TRP A 45 -14.40 4.40 3.64
C TRP A 45 -14.14 4.49 2.14
N VAL A 46 -13.23 3.66 1.60
CA VAL A 46 -12.89 3.65 0.17
C VAL A 46 -14.13 3.37 -0.67
N LYS A 47 -14.92 2.34 -0.33
CA LYS A 47 -16.16 2.00 -1.05
C LYS A 47 -17.18 3.15 -1.10
N ARG A 48 -17.22 4.01 -0.07
CA ARG A 48 -18.16 5.13 0.00
C ARG A 48 -17.65 6.40 -0.66
N LYS A 49 -16.34 6.66 -0.59
CA LYS A 49 -15.75 7.96 -0.93
C LYS A 49 -14.97 7.97 -2.24
N VAL A 50 -14.52 6.82 -2.71
CA VAL A 50 -13.74 6.70 -3.94
C VAL A 50 -14.49 5.85 -4.96
N LYS A 51 -14.59 6.36 -6.18
CA LYS A 51 -15.24 5.70 -7.32
C LYS A 51 -14.24 5.63 -8.47
N GLY A 52 -14.38 4.63 -9.33
CA GLY A 52 -13.53 4.45 -10.50
C GLY A 52 -12.23 3.68 -10.20
N ALA A 53 -11.28 3.78 -11.11
CA ALA A 53 -10.06 2.96 -11.14
C ALA A 53 -9.17 3.12 -9.89
N ASP A 54 -9.24 4.27 -9.24
CA ASP A 54 -8.43 4.61 -8.07
C ASP A 54 -8.81 3.83 -6.79
N ALA A 55 -10.03 3.26 -6.75
CA ALA A 55 -10.56 2.64 -5.53
C ALA A 55 -9.77 1.41 -5.09
N SER A 56 -9.37 0.52 -6.01
CA SER A 56 -8.61 -0.68 -5.64
C SER A 56 -7.19 -0.31 -5.19
N ALA A 57 -6.51 0.53 -5.97
CA ALA A 57 -5.14 0.96 -5.69
C ALA A 57 -5.03 1.71 -4.36
N LEU A 58 -5.97 2.61 -4.07
CA LEU A 58 -5.99 3.33 -2.79
C LEU A 58 -6.32 2.39 -1.62
N LYS A 59 -7.27 1.45 -1.78
CA LYS A 59 -7.58 0.46 -0.74
C LYS A 59 -6.34 -0.36 -0.39
N GLU A 60 -5.66 -0.92 -1.39
CA GLU A 60 -4.49 -1.78 -1.20
C GLU A 60 -3.37 -1.03 -0.49
N CYS A 61 -3.08 0.21 -0.89
CA CYS A 61 -2.04 0.95 -0.20
C CYS A 61 -2.43 1.36 1.23
N LEU A 62 -3.67 1.83 1.47
CA LEU A 62 -4.08 2.18 2.83
C LEU A 62 -4.02 0.97 3.76
N ILE A 63 -4.35 -0.23 3.25
CA ILE A 63 -4.21 -1.49 3.99
C ILE A 63 -2.74 -1.82 4.25
N ALA A 64 -1.85 -1.66 3.26
CA ALA A 64 -0.41 -1.87 3.43
C ALA A 64 0.16 -0.94 4.52
N LYS A 65 -0.14 0.37 4.45
CA LYS A 65 0.27 1.34 5.48
C LYS A 65 -0.33 1.04 6.85
N ALA A 66 -1.57 0.54 6.90
CA ALA A 66 -2.16 0.10 8.15
C ALA A 66 -1.51 -1.19 8.68
N ALA A 67 -1.03 -2.08 7.79
CA ALA A 67 -0.33 -3.33 8.09
C ALA A 67 1.00 -3.06 8.79
N ASP A 68 1.74 -2.08 8.30
CA ASP A 68 3.04 -1.66 8.83
C ASP A 68 2.94 -0.84 10.13
N ASN A 69 1.73 -0.63 10.68
CA ASN A 69 1.56 0.09 11.94
C ASN A 69 1.91 -0.82 13.15
N PRO A 70 2.98 -0.52 13.92
CA PRO A 70 3.35 -1.30 15.11
C PRO A 70 2.29 -1.26 16.23
N ASN A 71 1.35 -0.31 16.18
CA ASN A 71 0.29 -0.15 17.19
C ASN A 71 -0.96 -1.02 16.95
N LYS A 72 -0.94 -1.95 15.97
CA LYS A 72 -2.10 -2.81 15.66
C LYS A 72 -2.64 -3.61 16.84
N ALA A 73 -1.80 -3.97 17.80
CA ALA A 73 -2.23 -4.71 18.99
C ALA A 73 -3.19 -3.89 19.88
N ALA A 74 -3.08 -2.56 19.87
CA ALA A 74 -3.87 -1.68 20.75
C ALA A 74 -5.25 -1.30 20.19
N VAL A 75 -5.41 -1.27 18.87
CA VAL A 75 -6.69 -0.88 18.22
C VAL A 75 -7.66 -2.04 18.00
N ALA A 76 -7.24 -3.29 18.25
CA ALA A 76 -8.08 -4.48 18.13
C ALA A 76 -8.92 -4.76 19.40
N GLY A 77 -8.76 -3.97 20.46
CA GLY A 77 -9.51 -4.10 21.71
C GLY A 77 -9.79 -2.73 22.33
N ASN A 78 -10.85 -2.08 21.88
CA ASN A 78 -11.61 -1.07 22.63
C ASN A 78 -13.00 -0.94 22.02
#